data_AF-A0A1T5GW51-F1
#
_entry.id   AF-A0A1T5GW51-F1
#
_cell.length_a   1.000
_cell.length_b   1.000
_cell.length_c   1.000
_cell.angle_alpha   90.00
_cell.angle_beta   90.00
_cell.angle_gamma   90.00
#
_symmetry.space_group_name_H-M   'P 1'
#
loop_
_entity.id
_entity.type
_entity.pdbx_description
1 polymer ?
#
loop_
_entity_poly.entity_id
_entity_poly.type
_entity_poly.pdbx_seq_one_letter_code
_entity_poly.pdbx_strand_id
1 'polypeptide(L)' 'MSEIEKELALQEKILLGIKKTHEKVVEFKKQKGTPLVVMRGNEIVKIKPWEK' A
#
# COMPACT_ATOMS: atom_id res chain seq x y z
N MET A 1 -11.27 25.36 -12.50
CA MET A 1 -10.78 24.64 -11.31
C MET A 1 -10.00 25.59 -10.44
N SER A 2 -10.42 25.76 -9.18
CA SER A 2 -9.68 26.49 -8.16
C SER A 2 -8.40 25.75 -7.77
N GLU A 3 -7.49 26.42 -7.07
CA GLU A 3 -6.28 25.78 -6.53
C GLU A 3 -6.62 24.66 -5.52
N ILE A 4 -7.66 24.86 -4.72
CA ILE A 4 -8.16 23.86 -3.76
C ILE A 4 -8.65 22.60 -4.48
N GLU A 5 -9.37 22.75 -5.59
CA GLU A 5 -9.86 21.60 -6.38
C GLU A 5 -8.70 20.81 -7.02
N LYS A 6 -7.64 21.50 -7.45
CA LYS A 6 -6.43 20.84 -8.00
C LYS A 6 -5.68 20.06 -6.93
N GLU A 7 -5.55 20.63 -5.73
CA GLU A 7 -4.91 19.98 -4.59
C GLU A 7 -5.68 18.72 -4.17
N LEU A 8 -7.01 18.81 -4.09
CA LEU A 8 -7.86 17.67 -3.77
C LEU A 8 -7.74 16.55 -4.81
N ALA A 9 -7.80 16.90 -6.11
CA ALA A 9 -7.65 15.92 -7.18
C ALA A 9 -6.27 15.24 -7.19
N LEU A 10 -5.21 15.95 -6.76
CA LEU A 10 -3.88 15.36 -6.60
C LEU A 10 -3.85 14.38 -5.42
N GLN A 11 -4.42 14.75 -4.27
CA GLN A 11 -4.53 13.88 -3.10
C GLN A 11 -5.28 12.59 -3.42
N GLU A 12 -6.40 12.67 -4.14
CA GLU A 12 -7.17 11.51 -4.57
C GLU A 12 -6.37 10.56 -5.47
N LYS A 13 -5.59 11.11 -6.42
CA LYS A 13 -4.72 10.30 -7.28
C LYS A 13 -3.62 9.60 -6.49
N ILE A 14 -3.02 10.28 -5.52
CA ILE A 14 -1.98 9.70 -4.64
C ILE A 14 -2.58 8.56 -3.82
N LEU A 15 -3.72 8.79 -3.16
CA LEU A 15 -4.43 7.77 -2.39
C LEU A 15 -4.79 6.55 -3.24
N LEU A 16 -5.29 6.77 -4.46
CA LEU A 16 -5.59 5.70 -5.41
C LEU A 16 -4.33 4.91 -5.79
N GLY A 17 -3.21 5.59 -6.04
CA GLY A 17 -1.92 4.98 -6.35
C GLY A 17 -1.39 4.11 -5.21
N ILE A 18 -1.48 4.61 -3.97
CA ILE A 18 -1.07 3.86 -2.77
C ILE A 18 -1.96 2.62 -2.58
N LYS A 19 -3.28 2.77 -2.71
CA LYS A 19 -4.23 1.65 -2.59
C LYS A 19 -3.93 0.54 -3.61
N LYS A 20 -3.78 0.91 -4.89
CA LYS A 20 -3.46 -0.05 -5.96
C LYS A 20 -2.10 -0.73 -5.74
N THR A 21 -1.11 0.02 -5.27
CA THR A 21 0.21 -0.53 -4.96
C THR A 21 0.11 -1.57 -3.85
N HIS A 22 -0.59 -1.25 -2.76
CA HIS A 22 -0.80 -2.19 -1.67
C HIS A 22 -1.50 -3.48 -2.13
N GLU A 23 -2.61 -3.35 -2.86
CA GLU A 23 -3.37 -4.51 -3.38
C GLU A 23 -2.49 -5.41 -4.25
N LYS A 24 -1.75 -4.84 -5.22
CA LYS A 24 -0.87 -5.60 -6.10
C LYS A 24 0.30 -6.26 -5.37
N VAL A 25 0.88 -5.58 -4.39
CA VAL A 25 1.97 -6.13 -3.59
C VAL A 25 1.49 -7.30 -2.74
N VAL A 26 0.32 -7.18 -2.11
CA VAL A 26 -0.29 -8.27 -1.33
C VAL A 26 -0.58 -9.47 -2.24
N GLU A 27 -1.18 -9.23 -3.40
CA GLU A 27 -1.46 -10.29 -4.38
C GLU A 27 -0.17 -10.98 -4.84
N PHE A 28 0.84 -10.21 -5.24
CA PHE A 28 2.14 -10.74 -5.66
C PHE A 28 2.78 -11.61 -4.56
N LYS A 29 2.73 -11.16 -3.30
CA LYS A 29 3.31 -11.89 -2.17
C LYS A 29 2.56 -13.19 -1.87
N LYS A 30 1.22 -13.19 -1.99
CA LYS A 30 0.39 -14.40 -1.91
C LYS A 30 0.73 -15.39 -3.02
N GLN A 31 0.80 -14.94 -4.27
CA GLN A 31 1.16 -15.78 -5.42
C GLN A 31 2.56 -16.41 -5.26
N LYS A 32 3.52 -15.66 -4.69
CA LYS A 32 4.88 -16.14 -4.43
C LYS A 32 5.02 -16.93 -3.13
N GLY A 33 3.99 -16.98 -2.27
CA GLY A 33 4.06 -17.64 -0.96
C GLY A 33 5.12 -17.04 -0.03
N THR A 34 5.42 -15.73 -0.16
CA THR A 34 6.45 -15.07 0.66
C THR A 34 5.84 -14.02 1.59
N PRO A 35 6.37 -13.87 2.82
CA PRO A 35 5.88 -12.85 3.74
C PRO A 35 6.24 -11.43 3.27
N LEU A 36 5.39 -10.48 3.63
CA LEU A 36 5.69 -9.05 3.62
C LEU A 36 6.57 -8.72 4.81
N VAL A 37 7.66 -8.00 4.58
CA VAL A 37 8.57 -7.55 5.64
C VAL A 37 8.40 -6.05 5.76
N VAL A 38 7.97 -5.59 6.93
CA VAL A 38 7.71 -4.17 7.20
C VAL A 38 8.45 -3.74 8.46
N MET A 39 8.91 -2.50 8.49
CA MET A 39 9.47 -1.90 9.70
C MET A 39 8.33 -1.24 10.48
N ARG A 40 8.14 -1.61 11.75
CA ARG A 40 7.23 -0.96 12.69
C ARG A 40 8.06 -0.35 13.82
N GLY A 41 8.22 0.97 13.79
CA GLY A 41 9.17 1.65 14.68
C GLY A 41 10.59 1.16 14.43
N ASN A 42 11.19 0.49 15.41
CA ASN A 42 12.53 -0.07 15.32
C ASN A 42 12.54 -1.60 15.10
N GLU A 43 11.37 -2.21 14.86
CA GLU A 43 11.23 -3.66 14.73
C GLU A 43 10.93 -4.07 13.30
N ILE A 44 11.52 -5.18 12.85
CA ILE A 44 11.22 -5.80 11.56
C ILE A 44 10.14 -6.87 11.77
N VAL A 45 8.96 -6.64 11.22
CA VAL A 45 7.81 -7.54 11.32
C VAL A 45 7.58 -8.26 9.99
N LYS A 46 7.40 -9.58 10.06
CA LYS A 46 7.01 -10.40 8.91
C LYS A 46 5.52 -10.68 8.96
N ILE A 47 4.78 -10.17 7.99
CA ILE A 47 3.33 -10.35 7.83
C ILE A 47 3.12 -11.35 6.72
N LYS A 48 2.44 -12.46 7.00
CA LYS A 48 2.01 -13.40 5.96
C LYS A 48 0.66 -12.96 5.43
N PRO A 49 0.55 -12.47 4.19
CA PRO A 49 -0.69 -11.88 3.68
C PRO A 49 -1.86 -12.87 3.53
N TRP A 50 -1.62 -14.17 3.71
CA TRP A 50 -2.63 -15.24 3.67
C TRP A 50 -3.11 -15.69 5.05
N GLU A 51 -2.44 -15.30 6.14
CA GLU A 51 -2.86 -15.58 7.51
C GLU A 51 -3.67 -14.36 7.98
N LYS A 52 -4.92 -14.59 8.43
CA LYS A 52 -5.86 -13.54 8.86
C LYS A 52 -5.38 -12.85 10.13
#